data_AF-A0A356P8N9-F1
#
_entry.id   AF-A0A356P8N9-F1
#
_cell.length_a   1.000
_cell.length_b   1.000
_cell.length_c   1.000
_cell.angle_alpha   90.00
_cell.angle_beta   90.00
_cell.angle_gamma   90.00
#
_symmetry.space_group_name_H-M   'P 1'
#
loop_
_entity.id
_entity.type
_entity.pdbx_description
1 polymer ?
#
loop_
_entity_poly.entity_id
_entity_poly.type
_entity_poly.pdbx_seq_one_letter_code
_entity_poly.pdbx_strand_id
1 'polypeptide(L)'
;MILKAKVYNKVFIFKSLKEVMSKANEEKSGDELVGIAATSASERVAAKLVLSNLTLEDIYDNPVVPYEEDEVTRTIYDNLNLRIYQEIKSWTVGYLREYILEHKTSGDDLAHISRGLTSEMIAAVAKLMSTMDLVYGSKKMRIQSHCNTTLG
;
A
#
# COMPACT_ATOMS: atom_id res chain seq x y z
N MET A 1 4.92 4.37 14.50
CA MET A 1 5.60 3.36 13.66
C MET A 1 6.52 2.37 14.40
N ILE A 2 6.29 1.05 14.27
CA ILE A 2 7.23 -0.02 14.71
C ILE A 2 7.84 -0.67 13.47
N LEU A 3 9.17 -0.55 13.28
CA LEU A 3 9.88 -1.09 12.11
C LEU A 3 10.67 -2.38 12.39
N LYS A 4 10.15 -3.23 13.27
CA LYS A 4 10.78 -4.51 13.61
C LYS A 4 9.76 -5.62 13.71
N ALA A 5 10.14 -6.82 13.30
CA ALA A 5 9.32 -8.02 13.41
C ALA A 5 10.18 -9.22 13.83
N LYS A 6 9.56 -10.16 14.55
CA LYS A 6 10.19 -11.42 14.95
C LYS A 6 9.56 -12.57 14.15
N VAL A 7 10.37 -13.28 13.36
CA VAL A 7 9.94 -14.42 12.53
C VAL A 7 10.88 -15.59 12.78
N TYR A 8 10.35 -16.77 13.10
CA TYR A 8 11.11 -18.00 13.44
C TYR A 8 12.30 -17.76 14.38
N ASN A 9 12.06 -16.97 15.44
CA ASN A 9 13.06 -16.62 16.46
C ASN A 9 14.21 -15.70 16.00
N LYS A 10 14.16 -15.16 14.78
CA LYS A 10 15.04 -14.08 14.30
C LYS A 10 14.32 -12.74 14.36
N VAL A 11 15.01 -11.69 14.80
CA VAL A 11 14.50 -10.32 14.81
C VAL A 11 15.01 -9.61 13.56
N PHE A 12 14.09 -9.10 12.76
CA PHE A 12 14.37 -8.27 11.59
C PHE A 12 14.06 -6.82 11.96
N ILE A 13 14.97 -5.91 11.62
CA ILE A 13 14.86 -4.48 11.86
C ILE A 13 15.04 -3.79 10.51
N PHE A 14 14.14 -2.88 10.18
CA PHE A 14 14.17 -2.09 8.96
C PHE A 14 14.49 -0.63 9.31
N LYS A 15 15.28 0.04 8.47
CA LYS A 15 15.77 1.40 8.72
C LYS A 15 14.72 2.46 8.40
N SER A 16 13.84 2.19 7.46
CA SER A 16 12.83 3.16 7.01
C SER A 16 11.61 2.47 6.41
N LEU A 17 10.53 3.24 6.23
CA LEU A 17 9.34 2.79 5.51
C LEU A 17 9.67 2.36 4.08
N LYS A 18 10.54 3.11 3.40
CA LYS A 18 11.02 2.78 2.05
C LYS A 18 11.64 1.38 2.00
N GLU A 19 12.47 1.04 2.97
CA GLU A 19 13.08 -0.29 3.06
C GLU A 19 12.03 -1.39 3.29
N VAL A 20 11.05 -1.15 4.18
CA VAL A 20 9.94 -2.09 4.41
C VAL A 20 9.15 -2.30 3.12
N MET A 21 8.77 -1.23 2.42
CA MET A 21 8.00 -1.31 1.18
C MET A 21 8.78 -2.03 0.06
N SER A 22 10.08 -1.82 -0.05
CA SER A 22 10.93 -2.52 -1.01
C SER A 22 11.02 -4.02 -0.68
N LYS A 23 11.35 -4.36 0.57
CA LYS A 23 11.54 -5.77 0.98
C LYS A 23 10.24 -6.56 1.10
N ALA A 24 9.09 -5.89 1.21
CA ALA A 24 7.78 -6.53 1.20
C ALA A 24 7.32 -6.99 -0.21
N ASN A 25 8.03 -6.63 -1.28
CA ASN A 25 7.69 -7.12 -2.62
C ASN A 25 7.95 -8.63 -2.77
N GLU A 26 7.15 -9.25 -3.65
CA GLU A 26 7.54 -10.52 -4.26
C GLU A 26 8.82 -10.36 -5.09
N GLU A 27 9.46 -11.48 -5.38
CA GLU A 27 10.74 -11.49 -6.09
C GLU A 27 10.62 -10.86 -7.49
N LYS A 28 11.45 -9.85 -7.74
CA LYS A 28 11.49 -9.08 -8.97
C LYS A 28 12.95 -8.76 -9.29
N SER A 29 13.38 -9.15 -10.49
CA SER A 29 14.77 -8.95 -10.94
C SER A 29 15.22 -7.49 -10.91
N GLY A 30 14.32 -6.53 -11.14
CA GLY A 30 14.63 -5.10 -11.05
C GLY A 30 14.97 -4.65 -9.63
N ASP A 31 14.24 -5.12 -8.63
CA ASP A 31 14.48 -4.78 -7.21
C ASP A 31 15.81 -5.41 -6.72
N GLU A 32 16.16 -6.59 -7.24
CA GLU A 32 17.44 -7.24 -6.97
C GLU A 32 18.60 -6.48 -7.61
N LEU A 33 18.45 -6.06 -8.86
CA LEU A 33 19.48 -5.33 -9.61
C LEU A 33 19.91 -4.04 -8.91
N VAL A 34 18.96 -3.34 -8.28
CA VAL A 34 19.22 -2.10 -7.53
C VAL A 34 19.46 -2.33 -6.03
N GLY A 35 19.48 -3.59 -5.59
CA GLY A 35 19.86 -3.98 -4.22
C GLY A 35 18.83 -3.66 -3.14
N ILE A 36 17.54 -3.53 -3.49
CA ILE A 36 16.46 -3.20 -2.54
C ILE A 36 15.56 -4.39 -2.21
N ALA A 37 15.72 -5.51 -2.91
CA ALA A 37 14.97 -6.75 -2.65
C ALA A 37 15.29 -7.33 -1.26
N ALA A 38 14.37 -8.13 -0.73
CA ALA A 38 14.62 -8.93 0.47
C ALA A 38 15.70 -9.99 0.17
N THR A 39 16.63 -10.17 1.11
CA THR A 39 17.74 -11.15 1.00
C THR A 39 17.28 -12.59 1.21
N SER A 40 16.10 -12.78 1.82
CA SER A 40 15.54 -14.10 2.08
C SER A 40 14.02 -14.05 2.17
N ALA A 41 13.38 -15.21 1.97
CA ALA A 41 11.93 -15.35 2.17
C ALA A 41 11.49 -14.98 3.60
N SER A 42 12.31 -15.28 4.62
CA SER A 42 12.02 -14.90 6.01
C SER A 42 12.01 -13.39 6.21
N GLU A 43 12.97 -12.67 5.60
CA GLU A 43 13.01 -11.22 5.64
C GLU A 43 11.82 -10.60 4.90
N ARG A 44 11.42 -11.17 3.76
CA ARG A 44 10.23 -10.76 3.00
C ARG A 44 8.96 -10.87 3.84
N VAL A 45 8.77 -12.01 4.51
CA VAL A 45 7.63 -12.23 5.41
C VAL A 45 7.67 -11.26 6.60
N ALA A 46 8.86 -11.03 7.17
CA ALA A 46 9.02 -10.04 8.24
C ALA A 46 8.66 -8.62 7.76
N ALA A 47 9.06 -8.24 6.55
CA ALA A 47 8.72 -6.95 5.96
C ALA A 47 7.21 -6.81 5.73
N LYS A 48 6.55 -7.85 5.19
CA LYS A 48 5.09 -7.89 5.04
C LYS A 48 4.37 -7.79 6.39
N LEU A 49 4.88 -8.46 7.43
CA LEU A 49 4.32 -8.38 8.78
C LEU A 49 4.48 -6.99 9.41
N VAL A 50 5.61 -6.32 9.19
CA VAL A 50 5.77 -4.92 9.60
C VAL A 50 4.77 -4.05 8.84
N LEU A 51 4.75 -4.16 7.51
CA LEU A 51 3.88 -3.38 6.63
C LEU A 51 2.40 -3.53 6.98
N SER A 52 1.93 -4.74 7.30
CA SER A 52 0.54 -4.99 7.67
C SER A 52 0.10 -4.29 8.96
N ASN A 53 1.04 -4.02 9.86
CA ASN A 53 0.78 -3.37 11.15
C ASN A 53 0.97 -1.85 11.12
N LEU A 54 1.51 -1.30 10.02
CA LEU A 54 1.61 0.14 9.84
C LEU A 54 0.24 0.76 9.64
N THR A 55 0.05 1.96 10.18
CA THR A 55 -1.16 2.74 9.93
C THR A 55 -1.07 3.49 8.59
N LEU A 56 -2.21 3.89 8.04
CA LEU A 56 -2.23 4.76 6.87
C LEU A 56 -1.61 6.13 7.21
N GLU A 57 -1.78 6.63 8.44
CA GLU A 57 -1.10 7.83 8.95
C GLU A 57 0.43 7.70 8.92
N ASP A 58 0.99 6.58 9.40
CA ASP A 58 2.45 6.33 9.34
C ASP A 58 2.97 6.42 7.88
N ILE A 59 2.18 5.99 6.88
CA ILE A 59 2.55 6.05 5.47
C ILE A 59 2.38 7.46 4.89
N TYR A 60 1.31 8.15 5.25
CA TYR A 60 1.03 9.53 4.83
C TYR A 60 2.10 10.51 5.30
N ASP A 61 2.58 10.36 6.54
CA ASP A 61 3.60 11.25 7.09
C ASP A 61 4.99 11.01 6.50
N ASN A 62 5.18 9.92 5.76
CA ASN A 62 6.49 9.46 5.26
C ASN A 62 6.44 9.12 3.77
N PRO A 63 6.22 10.09 2.86
CA PRO A 63 6.26 9.83 1.42
C PRO A 63 7.64 9.32 0.99
N VAL A 64 7.69 8.49 -0.07
CA VAL A 64 8.95 7.89 -0.53
C VAL A 64 9.91 8.95 -1.11
N VAL A 65 9.35 10.04 -1.63
CA VAL A 65 10.05 11.24 -2.07
C VAL A 65 9.41 12.44 -1.34
N PRO A 66 10.19 13.38 -0.77
CA PRO A 66 9.64 14.52 -0.05
C PRO A 66 8.74 15.41 -0.93
N TYR A 67 7.69 15.98 -0.33
CA TYR A 67 6.72 16.85 -1.02
C TYR A 67 7.38 18.08 -1.65
N GLU A 68 8.39 18.64 -1.00
CA GLU A 68 9.11 19.83 -1.46
C GLU A 68 9.96 19.54 -2.70
N GLU A 69 10.45 18.31 -2.82
CA GLU A 69 11.41 17.90 -3.85
C GLU A 69 10.75 17.38 -5.13
N ASP A 70 9.48 16.95 -5.07
CA ASP A 70 8.84 16.23 -6.17
C ASP A 70 7.40 16.69 -6.48
N GLU A 71 7.18 17.05 -7.75
CA GLU A 71 5.87 17.52 -8.24
C GLU A 71 4.81 16.41 -8.26
N VAL A 72 5.22 15.15 -8.49
CA VAL A 72 4.29 14.02 -8.49
C VAL A 72 3.73 13.79 -7.09
N THR A 73 4.59 13.84 -6.07
CA THR A 73 4.20 13.77 -4.66
C THR A 73 3.26 14.91 -4.31
N ARG A 74 3.54 16.15 -4.75
CA ARG A 74 2.59 17.27 -4.56
C ARG A 74 1.24 16.99 -5.18
N THR A 75 1.21 16.54 -6.43
CA THR A 75 -0.04 16.22 -7.14
C THR A 75 -0.85 15.15 -6.42
N ILE A 76 -0.21 14.15 -5.83
CA ILE A 76 -0.88 13.10 -5.05
C ILE A 76 -1.51 13.68 -3.78
N TYR A 77 -0.75 14.48 -3.01
CA TYR A 77 -1.18 15.00 -1.72
C TYR A 77 -2.22 16.12 -1.87
N ASP A 78 -2.06 16.99 -2.87
CA ASP A 78 -2.96 18.13 -3.11
C ASP A 78 -4.35 17.69 -3.60
N ASN A 79 -4.45 16.53 -4.25
CA ASN A 79 -5.72 15.95 -4.68
C ASN A 79 -6.38 15.06 -3.61
N LEU A 80 -5.75 14.89 -2.44
CA LEU A 80 -6.27 14.04 -1.37
C LEU A 80 -7.46 14.70 -0.69
N ASN A 81 -8.57 13.97 -0.57
CA ASN A 81 -9.68 14.41 0.26
C ASN A 81 -9.35 14.20 1.74
N LEU A 82 -8.92 15.28 2.40
CA LEU A 82 -8.52 15.24 3.81
C LEU A 82 -9.62 14.76 4.75
N ARG A 83 -10.91 15.03 4.47
CA ARG A 83 -12.00 14.57 5.33
C ARG A 83 -12.10 13.05 5.34
N ILE A 84 -12.09 12.43 4.15
CA ILE A 84 -12.13 10.98 3.99
C ILE A 84 -10.85 10.35 4.57
N TYR A 85 -9.69 10.97 4.32
CA TYR A 85 -8.44 10.54 4.93
C TYR A 85 -8.51 10.51 6.46
N GLN A 86 -9.07 11.53 7.12
CA GLN A 86 -9.21 11.54 8.58
C GLN A 86 -10.06 10.37 9.12
N GLU A 87 -11.01 9.86 8.34
CA GLU A 87 -11.84 8.71 8.72
C GLU A 87 -11.06 7.38 8.68
N ILE A 88 -10.07 7.27 7.78
CA ILE A 88 -9.33 6.01 7.55
C ILE A 88 -7.89 6.04 8.05
N LYS A 89 -7.34 7.19 8.43
CA LYS A 89 -5.90 7.34 8.75
C LYS A 89 -5.39 6.37 9.83
N SER A 90 -6.23 6.03 10.80
CA SER A 90 -5.87 5.12 11.90
C SER A 90 -5.97 3.65 11.52
N TRP A 91 -6.45 3.33 10.30
CA TRP A 91 -6.52 1.96 9.83
C TRP A 91 -5.11 1.43 9.59
N THR A 92 -4.92 0.15 9.86
CA THR A 92 -3.70 -0.54 9.46
C THR A 92 -3.79 -0.93 7.99
N VAL A 93 -2.64 -1.10 7.31
CA VAL A 93 -2.61 -1.61 5.93
C VAL A 93 -3.27 -2.99 5.85
N GLY A 94 -3.07 -3.82 6.88
CA GLY A 94 -3.74 -5.12 6.99
C GLY A 94 -5.27 -4.98 7.04
N TYR A 95 -5.78 -4.03 7.84
CA TYR A 95 -7.22 -3.76 7.89
C TYR A 95 -7.76 -3.24 6.55
N LEU A 96 -7.01 -2.34 5.88
CA LEU A 96 -7.40 -1.85 4.55
C LEU A 96 -7.51 -3.00 3.53
N ARG A 97 -6.59 -3.97 3.56
CA ARG A 97 -6.69 -5.18 2.72
C ARG A 97 -8.00 -5.93 2.98
N GLU A 98 -8.29 -6.22 4.25
CA GLU A 98 -9.51 -6.94 4.62
C GLU A 98 -10.76 -6.16 4.20
N TYR A 99 -10.78 -4.84 4.41
CA TYR A 99 -11.87 -3.96 3.97
C TYR A 99 -12.12 -4.06 2.46
N ILE A 100 -11.06 -4.07 1.64
CA ILE A 100 -11.17 -4.22 0.18
C ILE A 100 -11.76 -5.59 -0.21
N LEU A 101 -11.33 -6.65 0.47
CA LEU A 101 -11.71 -8.01 0.15
C LEU A 101 -13.08 -8.40 0.75
N GLU A 102 -13.58 -7.67 1.74
CA GLU A 102 -14.84 -8.00 2.42
C GLU A 102 -16.05 -7.99 1.48
N HIS A 103 -16.91 -9.01 1.57
CA HIS A 103 -18.07 -9.16 0.69
C HIS A 103 -19.08 -8.01 0.77
N LYS A 104 -19.19 -7.38 1.95
CA LYS A 104 -20.13 -6.26 2.17
C LYS A 104 -19.64 -4.95 1.55
N THR A 105 -18.34 -4.83 1.29
CA THR A 105 -17.74 -3.61 0.73
C THR A 105 -18.04 -3.55 -0.76
N SER A 106 -18.82 -2.54 -1.15
CA SER A 106 -19.23 -2.31 -2.53
C SER A 106 -18.18 -1.53 -3.34
N GLY A 107 -18.35 -1.50 -4.67
CA GLY A 107 -17.50 -0.68 -5.53
C GLY A 107 -17.59 0.82 -5.23
N ASP A 108 -18.77 1.29 -4.80
CA ASP A 108 -18.99 2.69 -4.42
C ASP A 108 -18.28 3.03 -3.12
N ASP A 109 -18.27 2.11 -2.14
CA ASP A 109 -17.50 2.27 -0.91
C ASP A 109 -16.00 2.38 -1.20
N LEU A 110 -15.49 1.54 -2.12
CA LEU A 110 -14.09 1.59 -2.57
C LEU A 110 -13.77 2.88 -3.31
N ALA A 111 -14.68 3.37 -4.16
CA ALA A 111 -14.53 4.64 -4.86
C ALA A 111 -14.62 5.85 -3.93
N HIS A 112 -15.31 5.71 -2.79
CA HIS A 112 -15.33 6.74 -1.74
C HIS A 112 -13.99 6.78 -1.01
N ILE A 113 -13.55 5.65 -0.44
CA ILE A 113 -12.30 5.61 0.35
C ILE A 113 -11.05 5.90 -0.49
N SER A 114 -11.07 5.61 -1.81
CA SER A 114 -9.92 5.86 -2.69
C SER A 114 -9.50 7.32 -2.74
N ARG A 115 -10.43 8.25 -2.51
CA ARG A 115 -10.14 9.70 -2.45
C ARG A 115 -9.33 10.10 -1.22
N GLY A 116 -9.28 9.24 -0.21
CA GLY A 116 -8.48 9.44 1.02
C GLY A 116 -7.18 8.64 1.04
N LEU A 117 -6.81 7.97 -0.05
CA LEU A 117 -5.60 7.15 -0.13
C LEU A 117 -4.50 7.82 -0.97
N THR A 118 -3.26 7.73 -0.52
CA THR A 118 -2.07 8.07 -1.33
C THR A 118 -1.58 6.86 -2.12
N SER A 119 -0.74 7.12 -3.13
CA SER A 119 -0.11 6.08 -3.96
C SER A 119 0.66 5.05 -3.12
N GLU A 120 1.35 5.50 -2.07
CA GLU A 120 2.10 4.63 -1.16
C GLU A 120 1.19 3.69 -0.37
N MET A 121 0.02 4.15 0.09
CA MET A 121 -0.95 3.31 0.78
C MET A 121 -1.52 2.23 -0.15
N ILE A 122 -1.82 2.59 -1.40
CA ILE A 122 -2.28 1.67 -2.44
C ILE A 122 -1.19 0.64 -2.75
N ALA A 123 0.07 1.07 -2.87
CA ALA A 123 1.19 0.16 -3.08
C ALA A 123 1.40 -0.76 -1.87
N ALA A 124 1.24 -0.25 -0.65
CA ALA A 124 1.37 -1.02 0.58
C ALA A 124 0.35 -2.15 0.65
N VAL A 125 -0.93 -1.87 0.34
CA VAL A 125 -1.97 -2.91 0.38
C VAL A 125 -1.75 -3.97 -0.71
N ALA A 126 -1.35 -3.56 -1.92
CA ALA A 126 -1.07 -4.49 -3.01
C ALA A 126 0.08 -5.47 -2.69
N LYS A 127 1.09 -5.04 -1.93
CA LYS A 127 2.22 -5.90 -1.50
C LYS A 127 1.79 -7.02 -0.54
N LEU A 128 0.68 -6.83 0.18
CA LEU A 128 0.13 -7.81 1.11
C LEU A 128 -0.87 -8.78 0.46
N MET A 129 -1.33 -8.48 -0.75
CA MET A 129 -2.35 -9.26 -1.45
C MET A 129 -1.74 -10.45 -2.20
N SER A 130 -2.47 -11.57 -2.19
CA SER A 130 -2.20 -12.70 -3.08
C SER A 130 -2.62 -12.38 -4.52
N THR A 131 -2.20 -13.20 -5.50
CA THR A 131 -2.68 -13.06 -6.88
C THR A 131 -4.21 -13.15 -6.97
N MET A 132 -4.84 -14.03 -6.18
CA MET A 132 -6.30 -14.16 -6.15
C MET A 132 -6.96 -12.94 -5.51
N ASP A 133 -6.37 -12.40 -4.44
CA ASP A 133 -6.86 -11.19 -3.79
C ASP A 133 -6.84 -10.00 -4.77
N LEU A 134 -5.75 -9.85 -5.54
CA LEU A 134 -5.61 -8.80 -6.55
C LEU A 134 -6.67 -8.91 -7.65
N VAL A 135 -6.93 -10.12 -8.14
CA VAL A 135 -7.98 -10.37 -9.15
C VAL A 135 -9.37 -10.12 -8.57
N TYR A 136 -9.64 -10.59 -7.34
CA TYR A 136 -10.95 -10.45 -6.73
C TYR A 136 -11.26 -9.00 -6.33
N GLY A 137 -10.30 -8.31 -5.70
CA GLY A 137 -10.41 -6.92 -5.31
C GLY A 137 -10.59 -6.00 -6.52
N SER A 138 -9.78 -6.17 -7.56
CA SER A 138 -9.92 -5.38 -8.80
C SER A 138 -11.27 -5.58 -9.48
N LYS A 139 -11.83 -6.80 -9.46
CA LYS A 139 -13.15 -7.09 -10.05
C LYS A 139 -14.30 -6.29 -9.41
N LYS A 140 -14.18 -5.85 -8.16
CA LYS A 140 -15.18 -5.01 -7.49
C LYS A 140 -15.17 -3.56 -8.00
N MET A 141 -14.02 -3.07 -8.46
CA MET A 141 -13.83 -1.69 -8.88
C MET A 141 -14.05 -1.55 -10.38
N ARG A 142 -15.19 -1.00 -10.79
CA ARG A 142 -15.48 -0.70 -12.19
C ARG A 142 -15.17 0.76 -12.48
N ILE A 143 -14.18 1.00 -13.33
CA ILE A 143 -13.78 2.33 -13.76
C ILE A 143 -14.14 2.47 -15.24
N GLN A 144 -14.99 3.43 -15.55
CA GLN A 144 -15.44 3.72 -16.92
C GLN A 144 -14.94 5.09 -17.35
N SER A 145 -14.48 5.19 -18.59
CA SER A 145 -14.06 6.44 -19.21
C SER A 145 -14.66 6.55 -20.60
N HIS A 146 -15.03 7.77 -21.00
CA HIS A 146 -15.64 8.05 -22.30
C HIS A 146 -14.80 9.06 -23.09
N CYS A 147 -14.45 8.68 -24.33
CA CYS A 147 -13.92 9.58 -25.35
C CYS A 147 -14.80 9.48 -26.60
N ASN A 148 -14.34 8.81 -27.66
CA ASN A 148 -15.20 8.47 -28.81
C ASN A 148 -16.06 7.24 -28.54
N THR A 149 -15.55 6.33 -27.71
CA THR A 149 -16.25 5.15 -27.22
C THR A 149 -16.08 5.06 -25.71
N THR A 150 -16.96 4.31 -25.05
CA THR A 150 -16.88 4.04 -23.61
C THR A 150 -16.11 2.74 -23.39
N LEU A 151 -15.09 2.79 -22.54
CA LEU A 151 -14.29 1.64 -22.12
C LEU A 151 -14.47 1.44 -20.60
N GLY A 152 -14.62 0.20 -20.16
CA GLY A 152 -14.73 -0.18 -18.74
C GLY A 152 -16.00 -0.95 -18.39
#